data_AF-A0A7K2XYT5-F1
#
_entry.id   AF-A0A7K2XYT5-F1
#
_cell.length_a   1.000
_cell.length_b   1.000
_cell.length_c   1.000
_cell.angle_alpha   90.00
_cell.angle_beta   90.00
_cell.angle_gamma   90.00
#
_symmetry.space_group_name_H-M   'P 1'
#
loop_
_entity.id
_entity.type
_entity.pdbx_description
1 polymer ?
#
loop_
_entity_poly.entity_id
_entity_poly.type
_entity_poly.pdbx_seq_one_letter_code
_entity_poly.pdbx_strand_id
1 'polypeptide(L)'
;IWIGFTALMMWTEFAHHGPAFEVSGGAMEGKETRYGIAASSIFSVATTLTSTGAVNSFHSSYTGLGGGIQLLGMQLGEIAPG
;
A
#
# COMPACT_ATOMS: atom_id res chain seq x y z
N ILE A 1 10.89 11.23 -2.90
CA ILE A 1 10.09 10.71 -1.75
C ILE A 1 9.11 9.63 -2.20
N TRP A 2 8.25 9.92 -3.19
CA TRP A 2 7.25 8.97 -3.70
C TRP A 2 7.82 7.59 -4.10
N ILE A 3 8.95 7.54 -4.83
CA ILE A 3 9.60 6.27 -5.21
C ILE A 3 10.01 5.47 -3.97
N GLY A 4 10.54 6.13 -2.94
CA GLY A 4 10.96 5.47 -1.70
C GLY A 4 9.77 4.87 -0.94
N PHE A 5 8.67 5.63 -0.82
CA PHE A 5 7.43 5.12 -0.23
C PHE A 5 6.85 3.95 -1.03
N THR A 6 6.86 4.04 -2.35
CA THR A 6 6.35 3.00 -3.25
C THR A 6 7.18 1.72 -3.16
N ALA A 7 8.51 1.84 -3.15
CA ALA A 7 9.41 0.71 -3.01
C ALA A 7 9.25 0.03 -1.63
N LEU A 8 9.14 0.82 -0.56
CA LEU A 8 8.92 0.31 0.78
C LEU A 8 7.56 -0.38 0.90
N MET A 9 6.51 0.22 0.35
CA MET A 9 5.16 -0.33 0.28
C MET A 9 5.13 -1.66 -0.49
N MET A 10 5.80 -1.73 -1.64
CA MET A 10 5.93 -2.99 -2.37
C MET A 10 6.64 -4.04 -1.55
N TRP A 11 7.76 -3.68 -0.91
CA TRP A 11 8.51 -4.63 -0.10
C TRP A 11 7.67 -5.20 1.05
N THR A 12 6.94 -4.36 1.79
CA THR A 12 6.08 -4.82 2.89
C THR A 12 4.96 -5.73 2.40
N GLU A 13 4.34 -5.37 1.27
CA GLU A 13 3.21 -6.12 0.71
C GLU A 13 3.63 -7.39 -0.04
N PHE A 14 4.89 -7.56 -0.47
CA PHE A 14 5.38 -8.80 -1.08
C PHE A 14 6.13 -9.69 -0.10
N ALA A 15 6.78 -9.12 0.92
CA ALA A 15 7.46 -9.90 1.95
C ALA A 15 6.50 -10.56 2.93
N HIS A 16 5.22 -10.12 2.98
CA HIS A 16 4.14 -10.55 3.87
C HIS A 16 4.40 -11.90 4.60
N HIS A 17 4.42 -11.86 5.93
CA HIS A 17 4.67 -13.06 6.74
C HIS A 17 3.43 -13.37 7.58
N GLY A 18 2.95 -14.61 7.50
CA GLY A 18 1.86 -15.09 8.34
C GLY A 18 0.97 -16.10 7.64
N PRO A 19 0.32 -17.00 8.41
CA PRO A 19 -0.46 -18.11 7.87
C PRO A 19 -1.65 -17.64 7.01
N ALA A 20 -2.22 -16.47 7.30
CA ALA A 20 -3.31 -15.90 6.51
C ALA A 20 -2.88 -15.56 5.08
N PHE A 21 -1.69 -14.96 4.91
CA PHE A 21 -1.16 -14.56 3.61
C PHE A 21 -0.69 -15.76 2.78
N GLU A 22 -0.13 -16.77 3.43
CA GLU A 22 0.30 -18.01 2.77
C GLU A 22 -0.89 -18.76 2.16
N VAL A 23 -2.00 -18.84 2.89
CA VAL A 23 -3.23 -19.50 2.41
C VAL A 23 -3.89 -18.70 1.28
N SER A 24 -3.86 -17.36 1.33
CA SER A 24 -4.43 -16.52 0.26
C SER A 24 -3.53 -16.35 -0.97
N GLY A 25 -2.32 -16.92 -0.96
CA GLY A 25 -1.35 -16.74 -2.05
C GLY A 25 -0.74 -15.34 -2.13
N GLY A 26 -0.83 -14.58 -1.03
CA GLY A 26 -0.22 -13.27 -0.83
C GLY A 26 -1.11 -12.30 -0.06
N ALA A 27 -0.65 -11.06 0.13
CA ALA A 27 -1.39 -9.98 0.79
C ALA A 27 -2.51 -9.45 -0.14
N MET A 28 -3.48 -10.30 -0.44
CA MET A 28 -4.57 -10.02 -1.37
C MET A 28 -5.85 -9.55 -0.67
N GLU A 29 -5.87 -9.50 0.66
CA GLU A 29 -6.99 -8.96 1.40
C GLU A 29 -7.23 -7.49 1.02
N GLY A 30 -8.48 -7.17 0.67
CA GLY A 30 -8.85 -5.82 0.27
C GLY A 30 -8.27 -5.35 -1.07
N LYS A 31 -7.61 -6.22 -1.85
CA LYS A 31 -7.09 -5.91 -3.19
C LYS A 31 -7.91 -6.60 -4.27
N GLU A 32 -8.12 -5.89 -5.37
CA GLU A 32 -8.77 -6.43 -6.56
C GLU A 32 -7.82 -7.34 -7.34
N THR A 33 -8.28 -8.51 -7.77
CA THR A 33 -7.50 -9.46 -8.59
C THR A 33 -7.06 -8.84 -9.92
N ARG A 34 -7.81 -7.87 -10.45
CA ARG A 34 -7.50 -7.12 -11.68
C ARG A 34 -6.23 -6.28 -11.58
N TYR A 35 -5.89 -5.81 -10.39
CA TYR A 35 -4.74 -4.93 -10.14
C TYR A 35 -3.60 -5.70 -9.45
N GLY A 36 -3.93 -6.64 -8.56
CA GLY A 36 -2.96 -7.38 -7.78
C GLY A 36 -2.16 -6.49 -6.82
N ILE A 37 -1.17 -7.10 -6.17
CA ILE A 37 -0.38 -6.44 -5.10
C ILE A 37 0.35 -5.21 -5.64
N ALA A 38 1.06 -5.34 -6.76
CA ALA A 38 1.91 -4.29 -7.30
C ALA A 38 1.15 -2.99 -7.63
N ALA A 39 0.09 -3.08 -8.45
CA ALA A 39 -0.65 -1.89 -8.86
C ALA A 39 -1.47 -1.29 -7.72
N SER A 40 -2.00 -2.11 -6.80
CA SER A 40 -2.64 -1.60 -5.58
C SER A 40 -1.66 -0.82 -4.71
N SER A 41 -0.44 -1.33 -4.48
CA SER A 41 0.58 -0.66 -3.69
C SER A 41 1.01 0.68 -4.27
N ILE A 42 1.24 0.76 -5.59
CA ILE A 42 1.56 2.02 -6.27
C ILE A 42 0.43 3.04 -6.12
N PHE A 43 -0.82 2.59 -6.32
CA PHE A 43 -1.98 3.46 -6.26
C PHE A 43 -2.23 3.99 -4.84
N SER A 44 -2.10 3.14 -3.82
CA SER A 44 -2.23 3.53 -2.42
C SER A 44 -1.21 4.59 -2.01
N VAL A 45 0.05 4.43 -2.41
CA VAL A 45 1.09 5.44 -2.14
C VAL A 45 0.82 6.73 -2.91
N ALA A 46 0.41 6.65 -4.17
CA ALA A 46 0.06 7.83 -4.95
C ALA A 46 -1.10 8.61 -4.32
N THR A 47 -2.24 7.97 -4.09
CA THR A 47 -3.46 8.63 -3.63
C THR A 47 -3.34 9.25 -2.23
N THR A 48 -2.50 8.66 -1.36
CA THR A 48 -2.25 9.16 0.00
C THR A 48 -1.21 10.26 0.04
N LEU A 49 -0.18 10.21 -0.81
CA LEU A 49 0.82 11.28 -0.87
C LEU A 49 0.34 12.51 -1.64
N THR A 50 -0.65 12.38 -2.52
CA THR A 50 -1.20 13.50 -3.29
C THR A 50 -2.49 14.09 -2.73
N SER A 51 -2.94 13.66 -1.54
CA SER A 51 -4.23 14.05 -0.97
C SER A 51 -5.43 13.75 -1.90
N THR A 52 -5.29 12.79 -2.82
CA THR A 52 -6.37 12.47 -3.79
C THR A 52 -7.50 11.70 -3.13
N GLY A 53 -7.20 10.82 -2.17
CA GLY A 53 -8.21 10.11 -1.38
C GLY A 53 -9.00 9.02 -2.11
N ALA A 54 -8.75 8.78 -3.40
CA ALA A 54 -9.32 7.65 -4.14
C ALA A 54 -8.77 6.31 -3.60
N VAL A 55 -9.58 5.25 -3.58
CA VAL A 55 -9.21 3.94 -3.00
C VAL A 55 -9.50 2.84 -4.01
N ASN A 56 -8.46 2.15 -4.50
CA ASN A 56 -8.60 0.95 -5.36
C ASN A 56 -8.35 -0.37 -4.62
N SER A 57 -7.93 -0.28 -3.36
CA SER A 57 -7.68 -1.38 -2.44
C SER A 57 -7.84 -0.87 -1.01
N PHE A 58 -8.46 -1.64 -0.13
CA PHE A 58 -8.77 -1.17 1.22
C PHE A 58 -7.50 -0.97 2.04
N HIS A 59 -7.24 0.29 2.43
CA HIS A 59 -6.07 0.67 3.25
C HIS A 59 -6.01 -0.07 4.59
N SER A 60 -7.16 -0.43 5.16
CA SER A 60 -7.25 -1.22 6.41
C SER A 60 -6.74 -2.65 6.29
N SER A 61 -6.62 -3.18 5.07
CA SER A 61 -6.21 -4.56 4.79
C SER A 61 -4.76 -4.66 4.32
N TYR A 62 -4.01 -3.55 4.33
CA TYR A 62 -2.57 -3.60 4.09
C TYR A 62 -1.87 -4.27 5.27
N THR A 63 -0.67 -4.81 5.02
CA THR A 63 0.19 -5.35 6.07
C THR A 63 0.44 -4.30 7.15
N GLY A 64 0.79 -4.73 8.38
CA GLY A 64 0.95 -3.80 9.51
C GLY A 64 1.95 -2.67 9.22
N LEU A 65 3.07 -2.97 8.58
CA LEU A 65 4.02 -1.96 8.11
C LEU A 65 3.47 -1.16 6.92
N GLY A 66 2.72 -1.81 6.04
CA GLY A 66 2.08 -1.16 4.91
C GLY A 66 1.11 -0.05 5.31
N GLY A 67 0.19 -0.34 6.23
CA GLY A 67 -0.71 0.67 6.79
C GLY A 67 0.05 1.82 7.48
N GLY A 68 1.17 1.52 8.13
CA GLY A 68 2.06 2.52 8.70
C GLY A 68 2.64 3.48 7.66
N ILE A 69 3.02 2.99 6.48
CA ILE A 69 3.55 3.81 5.37
C ILE A 69 2.50 4.80 4.86
N GLN A 70 1.25 4.37 4.72
CA GLN A 70 0.15 5.25 4.31
C GLN A 70 -0.11 6.35 5.33
N LEU A 71 -0.14 6.00 6.62
CA LEU A 71 -0.29 6.95 7.71
C LEU A 71 0.85 7.97 7.75
N LEU A 72 2.10 7.50 7.61
CA LEU A 72 3.27 8.38 7.54
C LEU A 72 3.17 9.35 6.35
N GLY A 73 2.70 8.89 5.19
CA GLY A 73 2.53 9.72 4.01
C GLY A 73 1.58 10.90 4.25
N MET A 74 0.42 10.63 4.88
CA MET A 74 -0.55 11.67 5.25
C MET A 74 0.00 12.59 6.35
N GLN A 75 0.65 12.03 7.38
CA GLN A 75 1.20 12.80 8.50
C GLN A 75 2.36 13.71 8.09
N LEU A 76 3.12 13.34 7.06
CA LEU A 76 4.15 14.20 6.47
C LEU A 76 3.57 15.38 5.67
N GLY A 77 2.24 15.45 5.48
CA GLY A 77 1.57 16.56 4.84
C GLY A 77 1.43 16.43 3.32
N GLU A 78 1.35 15.20 2.80
CA GLU A 78 0.99 14.96 1.39
C GLU A 78 1.88 15.71 0.39
N ILE A 79 3.20 15.64 0.61
CA ILE A 79 4.17 16.48 -0.11
C ILE A 79 4.49 15.93 -1.51
N ALA A 80 4.29 14.64 -1.78
CA ALA A 80 4.82 13.97 -2.97
C ALA A 80 3.70 13.52 -3.95
N PRO A 81 3.93 13.46 -5.28
CA PRO A 81 5.20 13.49 -5.99
C PRO A 81 5.74 14.91 -6.28
N GLY A 82 5.16 15.95 -5.66
CA GLY A 82 5.72 17.31 -5.61
C GLY A 82 7.09 17.40 -4.93
#